data_AF-K1RQN9-F1
#
_entry.id   AF-K1RQN9-F1
#
_cell.length_a   1.000
_cell.length_b   1.000
_cell.length_c   1.000
_cell.angle_alpha   90.00
_cell.angle_beta   90.00
_cell.angle_gamma   90.00
#
_symmetry.space_group_name_H-M   'P 1'
#
loop_
_entity.id
_entity.type
_entity.pdbx_description
1 polymer ?
#
loop_
_entity_poly.entity_id
_entity_poly.type
_entity_poly.pdbx_seq_one_letter_code
_entity_poly.pdbx_strand_id
1 'polypeptide(L)'
;MKKFKKLIAVALAVILSLSVMSVVAFASTTDSLKRTDDGTWLYMENGEHNAYYTGLVKYYDTWYYVENGELNWNYTGLTKYYDTWYFVGNGVLNWDYTGLTKYYDTWYYVEDSVLNWNYTGLTKYYDTWYYVENSVLNWNKNGLYNYYGNEWCYLTNSQIDTYYTGLVNYYGTWYYVEDGFLNWDYCRPYK
;
A
#
# COMPACT_ATOMS: atom_id res chain seq x y z
N MET A 1 -32.54 70.24 21.27
CA MET A 1 -31.72 70.70 22.41
C MET A 1 -32.58 70.87 23.65
N LYS A 2 -32.05 70.49 24.83
CA LYS A 2 -32.65 70.41 26.19
C LYS A 2 -33.32 69.05 26.49
N LYS A 3 -32.57 68.08 27.06
CA LYS A 3 -32.08 67.88 28.45
C LYS A 3 -33.04 66.95 29.21
N PHE A 4 -32.71 65.67 29.33
CA PHE A 4 -31.97 65.00 30.42
C PHE A 4 -32.80 64.66 31.67
N LYS A 5 -32.73 63.36 32.01
CA LYS A 5 -32.88 62.71 33.33
C LYS A 5 -34.28 62.48 33.88
N LYS A 6 -34.67 61.20 33.91
CA LYS A 6 -35.07 60.51 35.15
C LYS A 6 -34.51 59.08 35.14
N LEU A 7 -33.77 58.76 36.20
CA LEU A 7 -33.05 57.52 36.48
C LEU A 7 -33.53 57.09 37.87
N ILE A 8 -34.35 56.05 37.98
CA ILE A 8 -34.75 55.28 39.20
C ILE A 8 -35.43 54.00 38.66
N ALA A 9 -35.22 52.74 39.05
CA ALA A 9 -34.22 52.03 39.85
C ALA A 9 -34.31 50.52 39.51
N VAL A 10 -33.21 49.83 39.80
CA VAL A 10 -32.89 48.40 39.93
C VAL A 10 -34.05 47.40 40.14
N ALA A 11 -34.04 46.30 39.38
CA ALA A 11 -34.39 44.94 39.88
C ALA A 11 -33.70 43.86 39.02
N LEU A 12 -32.91 43.00 39.65
CA LEU A 12 -32.34 41.78 39.07
C LEU A 12 -33.46 40.82 38.63
N ALA A 13 -33.33 40.29 37.41
CA ALA A 13 -33.78 38.94 37.08
C ALA A 13 -32.78 38.34 36.11
N VAL A 14 -31.80 37.63 36.67
CA VAL A 14 -31.06 36.59 35.97
C VAL A 14 -32.09 35.53 35.59
N ILE A 15 -32.50 35.52 34.32
CA ILE A 15 -33.04 34.31 33.71
C ILE A 15 -32.07 33.97 32.59
N LEU A 16 -31.20 33.01 32.91
CA LEU A 16 -30.60 32.14 31.93
C LEU A 16 -31.75 31.58 31.05
N SER A 17 -32.04 32.21 29.93
CA SER A 17 -32.40 31.43 28.76
C SER A 17 -31.10 31.08 28.06
N LEU A 18 -30.34 30.17 28.70
CA LEU A 18 -29.64 29.12 27.98
C LEU A 18 -30.73 28.36 27.21
N SER A 19 -31.24 28.96 26.13
CA SER A 19 -31.91 28.19 25.10
C SER A 19 -30.79 27.37 24.52
N VAL A 20 -30.71 26.15 25.01
CA VAL A 20 -29.88 25.06 24.50
C VAL A 20 -29.96 25.16 22.98
N MET A 21 -28.95 25.77 22.36
CA MET A 21 -28.55 25.31 21.04
C MET A 21 -28.09 23.90 21.35
N SER A 22 -29.03 22.95 21.26
CA SER A 22 -28.65 21.59 20.97
C SER A 22 -27.81 21.72 19.72
N VAL A 23 -26.50 21.75 19.91
CA VAL A 23 -25.58 21.34 18.88
C VAL A 23 -25.92 19.87 18.72
N VAL A 24 -26.96 19.60 17.94
CA VAL A 24 -27.05 18.34 17.23
C VAL A 24 -25.84 18.43 16.33
N ALA A 25 -24.72 17.89 16.81
CA ALA A 25 -23.66 17.51 15.91
C ALA A 25 -24.37 16.59 14.93
N PHE A 26 -24.63 17.09 13.72
CA PHE A 26 -25.00 16.21 12.64
C PHE A 26 -23.83 15.24 12.60
N ALA A 27 -24.06 14.02 13.09
CA ALA A 27 -23.28 12.87 12.72
C ALA A 27 -23.08 13.03 11.21
N SER A 28 -21.83 13.24 10.79
CA SER A 28 -21.47 13.18 9.39
C SER A 28 -22.07 11.88 8.89
N THR A 29 -23.11 11.97 8.06
CA THR A 29 -23.83 10.79 7.54
C THR A 29 -22.98 10.03 6.52
N THR A 30 -21.71 10.42 6.38
CA THR A 30 -20.72 9.74 5.56
C THR A 30 -19.72 9.04 6.47
N ASP A 31 -19.54 7.75 6.21
CA ASP A 31 -18.45 6.96 6.75
C ASP A 31 -17.13 7.69 6.49
N SER A 32 -16.37 7.98 7.54
CA SER A 32 -15.24 8.91 7.46
C SER A 32 -14.26 8.73 8.60
N LEU A 33 -13.16 9.49 8.58
CA LEU A 33 -12.20 9.55 9.67
C LEU A 33 -12.41 10.80 10.51
N LYS A 34 -12.34 10.65 11.84
CA LYS A 34 -12.41 11.74 12.81
C LYS A 34 -11.18 11.72 13.70
N ARG A 35 -10.47 12.85 13.75
CA ARG A 35 -9.33 13.03 14.66
C ARG A 35 -9.80 13.40 16.06
N THR A 36 -9.26 12.75 17.07
CA THR A 36 -9.46 13.03 18.51
C THR A 36 -8.40 14.00 19.04
N ASP A 37 -8.60 14.54 20.24
CA ASP A 37 -7.71 15.55 20.85
C ASP A 37 -6.30 15.02 21.15
N ASP A 38 -6.18 13.71 21.39
CA ASP A 38 -4.90 13.01 21.57
C ASP A 38 -4.18 12.70 20.25
N GLY A 39 -4.80 13.02 19.10
CA GLY A 39 -4.22 12.87 17.77
C GLY A 39 -4.56 11.55 17.07
N THR A 40 -5.27 10.63 17.72
CA THR A 40 -5.77 9.38 17.13
C THR A 40 -6.81 9.68 16.04
N TRP A 41 -6.87 8.85 15.01
CA TRP A 41 -7.88 8.97 13.95
C TRP A 41 -8.79 7.75 14.00
N LEU A 42 -10.06 7.99 14.32
CA LEU A 42 -11.09 6.97 14.45
C LEU A 42 -11.93 6.87 13.17
N TYR A 43 -12.27 5.66 12.79
CA TYR A 43 -13.28 5.41 11.77
C TYR A 43 -14.68 5.59 12.33
N MET A 44 -15.44 6.43 11.68
CA MET A 44 -16.82 6.74 12.01
C MET A 44 -17.71 6.10 10.96
N GLU A 45 -18.67 5.28 11.40
CA GLU A 45 -19.72 4.71 10.57
C GLU A 45 -21.06 5.28 11.05
N ASN A 46 -21.81 5.93 10.15
CA ASN A 46 -23.03 6.66 10.52
C ASN A 46 -22.84 7.66 11.70
N GLY A 47 -21.63 8.20 11.85
CA GLY A 47 -21.25 9.15 12.90
C GLY A 47 -20.94 8.55 14.27
N GLU A 48 -20.94 7.22 14.40
CA GLU A 48 -20.48 6.51 15.60
C GLU A 48 -19.15 5.81 15.32
N HIS A 49 -18.29 5.69 16.33
CA HIS A 49 -17.01 5.00 16.16
C HIS A 49 -17.25 3.50 15.99
N ASN A 50 -16.83 2.93 14.86
CA ASN A 50 -16.88 1.49 14.62
C ASN A 50 -15.48 0.87 14.86
N ALA A 51 -15.28 0.37 16.07
CA ALA A 51 -14.05 -0.28 16.52
C ALA A 51 -13.75 -1.65 15.85
N TYR A 52 -14.67 -2.16 15.03
CA TYR A 52 -14.54 -3.45 14.36
C TYR A 52 -14.18 -3.33 12.88
N TYR A 53 -14.18 -2.10 12.34
CA TYR A 53 -13.84 -1.89 10.93
C TYR A 53 -12.34 -2.05 10.69
N THR A 54 -12.01 -2.85 9.68
CA THR A 54 -10.66 -2.96 9.14
C THR A 54 -10.76 -2.92 7.61
N GLY A 55 -10.07 -1.97 6.97
CA GLY A 55 -10.21 -1.74 5.55
C GLY A 55 -9.76 -0.36 5.09
N LEU A 56 -10.11 -0.02 3.85
CA LEU A 56 -9.78 1.26 3.23
C LEU A 56 -10.92 2.27 3.39
N VAL A 57 -10.58 3.43 3.95
CA VAL A 57 -11.50 4.55 4.12
C VAL A 57 -11.00 5.75 3.33
N LYS A 58 -11.89 6.35 2.55
CA LYS A 58 -11.59 7.60 1.85
C LYS A 58 -11.78 8.78 2.78
N TYR A 59 -10.75 9.61 2.94
CA TYR A 59 -10.83 10.87 3.66
C TYR A 59 -10.29 11.99 2.75
N TYR A 60 -11.17 12.91 2.35
CA TYR A 60 -10.98 13.78 1.19
C TYR A 60 -10.66 12.98 -0.08
N ASP A 61 -9.50 13.20 -0.70
CA ASP A 61 -9.06 12.54 -1.93
C ASP A 61 -8.02 11.45 -1.69
N THR A 62 -7.79 11.06 -0.44
CA THR A 62 -6.80 10.06 -0.05
C THR A 62 -7.48 8.87 0.63
N TRP A 63 -6.98 7.67 0.34
CA TRP A 63 -7.44 6.44 0.98
C TRP A 63 -6.45 6.03 2.07
N TYR A 64 -6.97 5.77 3.25
CA TYR A 64 -6.20 5.37 4.42
C TYR A 64 -6.61 3.98 4.87
N TYR A 65 -5.64 3.23 5.39
CA TYR A 65 -5.90 1.95 6.02
C TYR A 65 -6.27 2.13 7.48
N VAL A 66 -7.41 1.56 7.85
CA VAL A 66 -7.92 1.47 9.21
C VAL A 66 -7.82 0.03 9.67
N GLU A 67 -7.41 -0.16 10.92
CA GLU A 67 -7.34 -1.44 11.60
C GLU A 67 -8.01 -1.31 12.98
N ASN A 68 -9.01 -2.15 13.24
CA ASN A 68 -9.77 -2.13 14.50
C ASN A 68 -10.36 -0.74 14.83
N GLY A 69 -10.90 -0.06 13.81
CA GLY A 69 -11.50 1.27 13.94
C GLY A 69 -10.52 2.44 14.06
N GLU A 70 -9.21 2.20 14.06
CA GLU A 70 -8.19 3.26 14.12
C GLU A 70 -7.33 3.30 12.85
N LEU A 71 -7.00 4.51 12.37
CA LEU A 71 -6.06 4.67 11.26
C LEU A 71 -4.68 4.12 11.65
N ASN A 72 -4.20 3.12 10.92
CA ASN A 72 -2.88 2.53 11.17
C ASN A 72 -1.82 3.11 10.21
N TRP A 73 -1.11 4.13 10.68
CA TRP A 73 0.00 4.78 9.95
C TRP A 73 1.20 3.87 9.68
N ASN A 74 1.33 2.76 10.41
CA ASN A 74 2.46 1.83 10.28
C ASN A 74 2.15 0.67 9.32
N TYR A 75 0.90 0.55 8.86
CA TYR A 75 0.52 -0.54 7.98
C TYR A 75 1.19 -0.39 6.61
N THR A 76 1.94 -1.41 6.21
CA THR A 76 2.44 -1.56 4.84
C THR A 76 2.17 -2.99 4.40
N GLY A 77 1.43 -3.16 3.31
CA GLY A 77 0.96 -4.48 2.90
C GLY A 77 -0.20 -4.41 1.92
N LEU A 78 -0.94 -5.51 1.85
CA LEU A 78 -2.08 -5.69 0.96
C LEU A 78 -3.39 -5.70 1.72
N THR A 79 -4.34 -4.88 1.28
CA THR A 79 -5.70 -4.88 1.81
C THR A 79 -6.72 -5.12 0.71
N LYS A 80 -7.80 -5.82 1.03
CA LYS A 80 -8.85 -6.17 0.07
C LYS A 80 -9.97 -5.13 0.12
N TYR A 81 -10.33 -4.58 -1.04
CA TYR A 81 -11.44 -3.64 -1.20
C TYR A 81 -12.22 -3.97 -2.49
N TYR A 82 -13.52 -4.26 -2.36
CA TYR A 82 -14.39 -4.76 -3.45
C TYR A 82 -13.71 -5.81 -4.34
N ASP A 83 -13.28 -6.92 -3.75
CA ASP A 83 -12.63 -8.03 -4.43
C ASP A 83 -11.27 -7.78 -5.09
N THR A 84 -10.74 -6.56 -4.97
CA THR A 84 -9.42 -6.19 -5.46
C THR A 84 -8.46 -5.99 -4.28
N TRP A 85 -7.23 -6.48 -4.42
CA TRP A 85 -6.19 -6.27 -3.42
C TRP A 85 -5.33 -5.07 -3.82
N TYR A 86 -5.23 -4.10 -2.93
CA TYR A 86 -4.48 -2.86 -3.12
C TYR A 86 -3.27 -2.80 -2.20
N PHE A 87 -2.18 -2.20 -2.69
CA PHE A 87 -1.03 -1.89 -1.87
C PHE A 87 -1.24 -0.61 -1.05
N VAL A 88 -0.96 -0.72 0.24
CA VAL A 88 -0.89 0.38 1.18
C VAL A 88 0.54 0.50 1.66
N GLY A 89 1.09 1.70 1.64
CA GLY A 89 2.39 2.04 2.22
C GLY A 89 2.23 3.09 3.29
N ASN A 90 2.73 2.82 4.50
CA ASN A 90 2.64 3.73 5.65
C ASN A 90 1.21 4.24 5.91
N GLY A 91 0.24 3.33 5.90
CA GLY A 91 -1.17 3.61 6.16
C GLY A 91 -1.92 4.30 5.02
N VAL A 92 -1.27 4.59 3.88
CA VAL A 92 -1.89 5.28 2.73
C VAL A 92 -1.86 4.40 1.48
N LEU A 93 -2.99 4.30 0.77
CA LEU A 93 -3.04 3.63 -0.52
C LEU A 93 -2.12 4.33 -1.51
N ASN A 94 -1.13 3.62 -2.03
CA ASN A 94 -0.24 4.15 -3.06
C ASN A 94 -0.68 3.61 -4.42
N TRP A 95 -1.29 4.48 -5.23
CA TRP A 95 -1.88 4.16 -6.53
C TRP A 95 -0.86 3.73 -7.59
N ASP A 96 0.40 4.15 -7.44
CA ASP A 96 1.44 3.97 -8.46
C ASP A 96 2.50 2.94 -8.01
N TYR A 97 2.22 2.17 -6.96
CA TYR A 97 3.17 1.18 -6.47
C TYR A 97 3.23 -0.04 -7.37
N THR A 98 4.42 -0.31 -7.92
CA THR A 98 4.75 -1.54 -8.64
C THR A 98 5.98 -2.18 -8.01
N GLY A 99 5.89 -3.44 -7.61
CA GLY A 99 6.97 -4.13 -6.91
C GLY A 99 6.50 -5.26 -6.01
N LEU A 100 7.34 -5.62 -5.05
CA LEU A 100 7.11 -6.71 -4.11
C LEU A 100 6.66 -6.18 -2.74
N THR A 101 5.54 -6.69 -2.26
CA THR A 101 5.06 -6.43 -0.90
C THR A 101 4.82 -7.73 -0.15
N LYS A 102 4.97 -7.68 1.18
CA LYS A 102 4.81 -8.84 2.06
C LYS A 102 3.41 -8.86 2.65
N TYR A 103 2.73 -9.99 2.58
CA TYR A 103 1.42 -10.23 3.20
C TYR A 103 1.38 -11.65 3.77
N TYR A 104 1.13 -11.78 5.08
CA TYR A 104 1.21 -13.04 5.84
C TYR A 104 2.41 -13.93 5.46
N ASP A 105 3.60 -13.38 5.62
CA ASP A 105 4.87 -14.07 5.32
C ASP A 105 5.16 -14.44 3.86
N THR A 106 4.25 -14.12 2.95
CA THR A 106 4.42 -14.35 1.52
C THR A 106 4.65 -13.03 0.79
N TRP A 107 5.58 -13.01 -0.16
CA TRP A 107 5.83 -11.86 -1.01
C TRP A 107 5.03 -11.97 -2.29
N TYR A 108 4.25 -10.94 -2.58
CA TYR A 108 3.39 -10.84 -3.75
C TYR A 108 3.85 -9.70 -4.67
N TYR A 109 3.68 -9.90 -5.97
CA TYR A 109 3.86 -8.86 -6.96
C TYR A 109 2.61 -8.01 -7.12
N VAL A 110 2.82 -6.71 -7.08
CA VAL A 110 1.82 -5.66 -7.26
C VAL A 110 2.21 -4.84 -8.48
N GLU A 111 1.23 -4.47 -9.28
CA GLU A 111 1.35 -3.63 -10.46
C GLU A 111 0.28 -2.55 -10.41
N ASP A 112 0.71 -1.28 -10.44
CA ASP A 112 -0.16 -0.11 -10.33
C ASP A 112 -1.13 -0.21 -9.14
N SER A 113 -0.55 -0.50 -7.96
CA SER A 113 -1.22 -0.78 -6.68
C SER A 113 -2.01 -2.07 -6.61
N VAL A 114 -2.30 -2.74 -7.73
CA VAL A 114 -3.16 -3.93 -7.75
C VAL A 114 -2.32 -5.20 -7.70
N LEU A 115 -2.69 -6.14 -6.83
CA LEU A 115 -2.08 -7.47 -6.83
C LEU A 115 -2.34 -8.15 -8.19
N ASN A 116 -1.27 -8.40 -8.95
CA ASN A 116 -1.35 -9.11 -10.22
C ASN A 116 -1.11 -10.60 -9.99
N TRP A 117 -2.21 -11.36 -9.86
CA TRP A 117 -2.21 -12.81 -9.58
C TRP A 117 -1.49 -13.66 -10.62
N ASN A 118 -1.37 -13.17 -11.86
CA ASN A 118 -0.87 -13.94 -12.99
C ASN A 118 0.56 -13.55 -13.38
N TYR A 119 1.16 -12.59 -12.69
CA TYR A 119 2.50 -12.13 -13.02
C TYR A 119 3.53 -13.26 -12.82
N THR A 120 4.29 -13.55 -13.87
CA THR A 120 5.45 -14.43 -13.82
C THR A 120 6.57 -13.73 -14.58
N GLY A 121 7.67 -13.46 -13.91
CA GLY A 121 8.67 -12.52 -14.42
C GLY A 121 9.72 -12.13 -13.41
N LEU A 122 10.59 -11.21 -13.82
CA LEU A 122 11.54 -10.54 -12.93
C LEU A 122 11.02 -9.17 -12.56
N THR A 123 11.05 -8.87 -11.25
CA THR A 123 10.73 -7.55 -10.70
C THR A 123 11.88 -7.05 -9.83
N LYS A 124 12.05 -5.73 -9.74
CA LYS A 124 13.12 -5.12 -8.95
C LYS A 124 12.61 -4.78 -7.55
N TYR A 125 13.39 -5.13 -6.52
CA TYR A 125 13.14 -4.75 -5.13
C TYR A 125 14.47 -4.38 -4.46
N TYR A 126 14.60 -3.16 -3.93
CA TYR A 126 15.85 -2.60 -3.42
C TYR A 126 17.08 -2.90 -4.31
N ASP A 127 16.98 -2.49 -5.57
CA ASP A 127 18.02 -2.66 -6.59
C ASP A 127 18.39 -4.08 -7.00
N THR A 128 17.72 -5.09 -6.42
CA THR A 128 17.92 -6.50 -6.76
C THR A 128 16.73 -7.02 -7.55
N TRP A 129 17.00 -7.77 -8.63
CA TRP A 129 15.96 -8.44 -9.40
C TRP A 129 15.59 -9.78 -8.78
N TYR A 130 14.30 -10.05 -8.61
CA TYR A 130 13.77 -11.30 -8.07
C TYR A 130 12.82 -11.95 -9.07
N TYR A 131 12.84 -13.28 -9.11
CA TYR A 131 11.89 -14.05 -9.87
C TYR A 131 10.60 -14.31 -9.10
N VAL A 132 9.49 -14.00 -9.78
CA VAL A 132 8.13 -14.17 -9.31
C VAL A 132 7.43 -15.17 -10.23
N GLU A 133 6.63 -16.04 -9.64
CA GLU A 133 5.82 -17.05 -10.32
C GLU A 133 4.40 -17.01 -9.79
N ASN A 134 3.44 -16.73 -10.67
CA ASN A 134 2.02 -16.55 -10.32
C ASN A 134 1.84 -15.59 -9.12
N SER A 135 2.42 -14.39 -9.25
CA SER A 135 2.49 -13.33 -8.23
C SER A 135 3.39 -13.62 -7.03
N VAL A 136 3.78 -14.86 -6.76
CA VAL A 136 4.54 -15.21 -5.56
C VAL A 136 6.04 -15.21 -5.83
N LEU A 137 6.82 -14.53 -4.99
CA LEU A 137 8.28 -14.58 -5.06
C LEU A 137 8.76 -16.02 -4.83
N ASN A 138 9.42 -16.61 -5.82
CA ASN A 138 9.95 -17.95 -5.73
C ASN A 138 11.43 -17.89 -5.31
N TRP A 139 11.67 -18.00 -4.01
CA TRP A 139 13.00 -17.97 -3.37
C TRP A 139 13.95 -19.06 -3.86
N ASN A 140 13.42 -20.14 -4.43
CA ASN A 140 14.19 -21.32 -4.83
C ASN A 140 14.45 -21.38 -6.33
N LYS A 141 14.07 -20.35 -7.09
CA LYS A 141 14.35 -20.31 -8.53
C LYS A 141 15.85 -20.20 -8.75
N ASN A 142 16.40 -21.17 -9.48
CA ASN A 142 17.79 -21.22 -9.87
C ASN A 142 17.93 -21.49 -11.38
N GLY A 143 19.13 -21.24 -11.91
CA GLY A 143 19.50 -21.56 -13.29
C GLY A 143 19.12 -20.46 -14.29
N LEU A 144 19.22 -20.80 -15.58
CA LEU A 144 18.89 -19.88 -16.64
C LEU A 144 17.40 -19.52 -16.66
N TYR A 145 17.14 -18.23 -16.92
CA TYR A 145 15.81 -17.68 -17.13
C TYR A 145 15.84 -16.69 -18.30
N ASN A 146 14.85 -16.76 -19.17
CA ASN A 146 14.68 -15.82 -20.28
C ASN A 146 13.82 -14.66 -19.83
N TYR A 147 14.42 -13.47 -19.68
CA TYR A 147 13.71 -12.26 -19.27
C TYR A 147 12.89 -11.69 -20.44
N TYR A 148 13.54 -11.47 -21.58
CA TYR A 148 12.90 -11.01 -22.81
C TYR A 148 13.78 -11.28 -24.04
N GLY A 149 13.20 -11.86 -25.09
CA GLY A 149 13.91 -12.08 -26.35
C GLY A 149 15.21 -12.89 -26.18
N ASN A 150 16.35 -12.26 -26.46
CA ASN A 150 17.68 -12.89 -26.32
C ASN A 150 18.37 -12.59 -24.98
N GLU A 151 17.70 -11.92 -24.05
CA GLU A 151 18.25 -11.57 -22.74
C GLU A 151 17.96 -12.70 -21.74
N TRP A 152 18.94 -13.58 -21.57
CA TRP A 152 18.91 -14.63 -20.57
C TRP A 152 19.81 -14.26 -19.39
N CYS A 153 19.33 -14.48 -18.18
CA CYS A 153 20.09 -14.30 -16.96
C CYS A 153 20.20 -15.61 -16.19
N TYR A 154 21.23 -15.71 -15.35
CA TYR A 154 21.40 -16.79 -14.40
C TYR A 154 20.88 -16.35 -13.03
N LEU A 155 19.99 -17.18 -12.47
CA LEU A 155 19.40 -16.93 -11.16
C LEU A 155 20.03 -17.83 -10.10
N THR A 156 20.35 -17.25 -8.95
CA THR A 156 20.71 -17.94 -7.72
C THR A 156 19.76 -17.50 -6.62
N ASN A 157 18.97 -18.43 -6.07
CA ASN A 157 17.96 -18.15 -5.04
C ASN A 157 17.05 -16.97 -5.39
N SER A 158 16.42 -17.03 -6.57
CA SER A 158 15.54 -16.00 -7.16
C SER A 158 16.24 -14.78 -7.75
N GLN A 159 17.48 -14.50 -7.34
CA GLN A 159 18.16 -13.26 -7.69
C GLN A 159 18.99 -13.42 -8.96
N ILE A 160 19.05 -12.38 -9.79
CA ILE A 160 20.08 -12.33 -10.85
C ILE A 160 21.45 -12.36 -10.18
N ASP A 161 22.22 -13.40 -10.46
CA ASP A 161 23.55 -13.58 -9.91
C ASP A 161 24.59 -12.95 -10.85
N THR A 162 24.81 -11.64 -10.68
CA THR A 162 25.76 -10.88 -11.50
C THR A 162 27.22 -11.26 -11.27
N TYR A 163 27.51 -12.16 -10.33
CA TYR A 163 28.85 -12.66 -10.06
C TYR A 163 29.11 -14.02 -10.72
N TYR A 164 28.07 -14.65 -11.28
CA TYR A 164 28.21 -15.94 -11.93
C TYR A 164 28.79 -15.79 -13.35
N THR A 165 29.98 -16.36 -13.54
CA THR A 165 30.61 -16.55 -14.85
C THR A 165 31.00 -18.00 -15.02
N GLY A 166 30.47 -18.69 -16.03
CA GLY A 166 30.68 -20.13 -16.19
C GLY A 166 29.75 -20.80 -17.19
N LEU A 167 29.83 -22.14 -17.25
CA LEU A 167 28.99 -22.97 -18.12
C LEU A 167 27.75 -23.48 -17.38
N VAL A 168 26.59 -23.33 -18.01
CA VAL A 168 25.30 -23.84 -17.51
C VAL A 168 24.71 -24.81 -18.52
N ASN A 169 24.27 -25.97 -18.05
CA ASN A 169 23.49 -26.90 -18.88
C ASN A 169 22.01 -26.51 -18.85
N TYR A 170 21.42 -26.32 -20.01
CA TYR A 170 20.00 -26.04 -20.18
C TYR A 170 19.44 -26.96 -21.26
N TYR A 171 18.55 -27.88 -20.84
CA TYR A 171 17.99 -28.94 -21.68
C TYR A 171 19.03 -29.71 -22.51
N GLY A 172 20.16 -30.08 -21.90
CA GLY A 172 21.21 -30.88 -22.53
C GLY A 172 22.21 -30.09 -23.38
N THR A 173 21.98 -28.79 -23.59
CA THR A 173 22.93 -27.90 -24.27
C THR A 173 23.68 -27.06 -23.24
N TRP A 174 24.99 -26.88 -23.44
CA TRP A 174 25.81 -26.04 -22.57
C TRP A 174 25.86 -24.61 -23.11
N TYR A 175 25.61 -23.65 -22.24
CA TYR A 175 25.67 -22.22 -22.53
C TYR A 175 26.70 -21.55 -21.63
N TYR A 176 27.39 -20.55 -22.16
CA TYR A 176 28.30 -19.72 -21.39
C TYR A 176 27.56 -18.49 -20.86
N VAL A 177 27.70 -18.24 -19.56
CA VAL A 177 27.18 -17.08 -18.85
C VAL A 177 28.37 -16.25 -18.39
N GLU A 178 28.28 -14.95 -18.57
CA GLU A 178 29.27 -13.95 -18.16
C GLU A 178 28.55 -12.87 -17.36
N ASP A 179 29.03 -12.62 -16.14
CA ASP A 179 28.48 -11.65 -15.19
C ASP A 179 26.97 -11.78 -14.97
N GLY A 180 26.50 -13.03 -14.91
CA GLY A 180 25.10 -13.37 -14.71
C GLY A 180 24.23 -13.36 -15.97
N PHE A 181 24.78 -13.05 -17.14
CA PHE A 181 24.02 -12.99 -18.40
C PHE A 181 24.58 -13.94 -19.46
N LEU A 182 23.69 -14.55 -20.24
CA LEU A 182 24.11 -15.47 -21.29
C LEU A 182 24.88 -14.73 -22.39
N ASN A 183 26.09 -15.21 -22.68
CA ASN A 183 26.91 -14.66 -23.75
C ASN A 183 26.76 -15.52 -25.02
N TRP A 184 26.04 -14.96 -26.00
CA TRP A 184 25.72 -15.64 -27.26
C TRP A 184 26.92 -15.89 -28.17
N ASP A 185 28.02 -15.15 -28.02
CA ASP A 185 29.19 -15.30 -28.90
C ASP A 185 29.93 -16.62 -28.65
N TYR A 186 29.83 -17.16 -27.42
CA TYR A 186 30.36 -18.47 -27.05
C TYR A 186 29.35 -19.61 -27.20
N CYS A 187 28.10 -19.32 -27.59
CA CYS A 187 27.01 -20.30 -27.69
C CYS A 187 26.62 -20.63 -29.14
N ARG A 188 27.36 -20.16 -30.15
CA ARG A 188 27.05 -20.46 -31.56
C ARG A 188 27.60 -21.84 -31.94
N PRO A 189 26.81 -22.69 -32.62
CA PRO A 189 27.38 -23.88 -33.25
C PRO A 189 28.41 -23.43 -34.30
N TYR A 190 29.57 -24.09 -34.32
CA TYR A 190 30.55 -23.92 -35.40
C TYR A 190 29.82 -24.07 -36.75
N LYS A 191 29.86 -23.02 -37.57
CA LYS A 191 29.31 -23.03 -38.94
C LYS A 191 30.16 -23.91 -39.84
#